data_AF-A0AA38IXY5-F1
#
_entry.id   AF-A0AA38IXY5-F1
#
_cell.length_a   1.000
_cell.length_b   1.000
_cell.length_c   1.000
_cell.angle_alpha   90.00
_cell.angle_beta   90.00
_cell.angle_gamma   90.00
#
_symmetry.space_group_name_H-M   'P 1'
#
loop_
_entity.id
_entity.type
_entity.pdbx_description
1 polymer ?
#
loop_
_entity_poly.entity_id
_entity_poly.type
_entity_poly.pdbx_seq_one_letter_code
_entity_poly.pdbx_strand_id
1 'polypeptide(L)'
;MRELIKLLQPHLILGTHKTSKQHRILAVIRFFASSSYQRCVGQDCFVNLSQSQISLAITEVAAAIETHLGDFIGFPNPEEYAAIKTTYAYHQLFKTCYSPLQPYLITPVRNPADDTPEHRFNVAHRSARSCVERCIGVLKARFRCLIQERVLKYPPVKAGSFIKACAILHNFMVARNLPLPPEHEILEHMHDPGDNDDDDLLPEQPPNEARMINVALQNQS
;
A
#
# COMPACT_ATOMS: atom_id res chain seq x y z
N MET A 1 2.62 -20.74 12.22
CA MET A 1 1.25 -21.26 11.97
C MET A 1 0.51 -21.67 13.24
N ARG A 2 1.03 -22.59 14.08
CA ARG A 2 0.32 -23.03 15.30
C ARG A 2 -0.01 -21.89 16.28
N GLU A 3 0.89 -20.92 16.43
CA GLU A 3 0.65 -19.74 17.28
C GLU A 3 -0.44 -18.81 16.75
N LEU A 4 -0.45 -18.56 15.43
CA LEU A 4 -1.49 -17.76 14.79
C LEU A 4 -2.88 -18.39 14.98
N ILE A 5 -2.95 -19.72 14.88
CA ILE A 5 -4.18 -20.46 15.17
C ILE A 5 -4.61 -20.25 16.62
N LYS A 6 -3.70 -20.38 17.59
CA LYS A 6 -4.00 -20.14 19.01
C LYS A 6 -4.48 -18.71 19.27
N LEU A 7 -3.89 -17.73 18.59
CA LEU A 7 -4.23 -16.31 18.71
C LEU A 7 -5.64 -16.02 18.19
N LEU A 8 -6.00 -16.57 17.02
CA LEU A 8 -7.26 -16.25 16.36
C LEU A 8 -8.43 -17.10 16.89
N GLN A 9 -8.20 -18.36 17.26
CA GLN A 9 -9.24 -19.33 17.63
C GLN A 9 -10.30 -18.86 18.66
N PRO A 10 -9.98 -18.02 19.67
CA PRO A 10 -10.96 -17.46 20.60
C PRO A 10 -12.00 -16.55 19.92
N HIS A 11 -11.59 -15.86 18.85
CA HIS A 11 -12.40 -14.85 18.17
C HIS A 11 -13.27 -15.41 17.03
N LEU A 12 -13.10 -16.67 16.64
CA LEU A 12 -13.98 -17.31 15.64
C LEU A 12 -15.19 -17.97 16.32
N ILE A 13 -16.38 -17.57 15.91
CA ILE A 13 -17.69 -17.97 16.47
C ILE A 13 -18.49 -18.82 15.47
N LEU A 14 -18.39 -18.53 14.17
CA LEU A 14 -19.13 -19.19 13.08
C LEU A 14 -18.57 -20.56 12.71
N GLY A 15 -18.74 -21.56 13.57
CA GLY A 15 -18.48 -22.96 13.22
C GLY A 15 -19.74 -23.64 12.70
N THR A 16 -19.76 -24.09 11.45
CA THR A 16 -20.66 -25.21 11.11
C THR A 16 -20.07 -26.48 11.72
N HIS A 17 -20.91 -27.42 12.15
CA HIS A 17 -20.47 -28.69 12.77
C HIS A 17 -19.51 -29.53 11.88
N LYS A 18 -19.42 -29.19 10.58
CA LYS A 18 -18.59 -29.88 9.58
C LYS A 18 -17.18 -29.30 9.41
N THR A 19 -16.90 -28.07 9.86
CA THR A 19 -15.58 -27.44 9.62
C THR A 19 -14.99 -26.87 10.90
N SER A 20 -13.82 -27.38 11.31
CA SER A 20 -13.12 -26.86 12.49
C SER A 20 -12.60 -25.44 12.29
N LYS A 21 -12.48 -24.67 13.39
CA LYS A 21 -11.91 -23.30 13.38
C LYS A 21 -10.53 -23.24 12.72
N GLN A 22 -9.69 -24.26 12.97
CA GLN A 22 -8.35 -24.37 12.39
C GLN A 22 -8.39 -24.46 10.86
N HIS A 23 -9.28 -25.29 10.30
CA HIS A 23 -9.40 -25.44 8.85
C HIS A 23 -9.86 -24.14 8.18
N ARG A 24 -10.73 -23.37 8.85
CA ARG A 24 -11.19 -22.06 8.35
C ARG A 24 -10.06 -21.03 8.33
N ILE A 25 -9.28 -20.95 9.41
CA ILE A 25 -8.08 -20.09 9.47
C ILE A 25 -7.10 -20.46 8.34
N LEU A 26 -6.81 -21.75 8.17
CA LEU A 26 -5.91 -22.24 7.11
C LEU A 26 -6.43 -21.90 5.71
N ALA A 27 -7.72 -22.08 5.46
CA ALA A 27 -8.35 -21.74 4.19
C ALA A 27 -8.24 -20.25 3.87
N VAL A 28 -8.45 -19.38 4.86
CA VAL A 28 -8.36 -17.93 4.67
C VAL A 28 -6.93 -17.46 4.45
N ILE A 29 -5.97 -18.00 5.20
CA ILE A 29 -4.55 -17.70 4.98
C ILE A 29 -4.11 -18.15 3.57
N ARG A 30 -4.54 -19.34 3.14
CA ARG A 30 -4.31 -19.81 1.77
C ARG A 30 -4.98 -18.91 0.75
N PHE A 31 -6.18 -18.42 1.02
CA PHE A 31 -6.86 -17.45 0.16
C PHE A 31 -6.08 -16.13 0.05
N PHE A 32 -5.57 -15.56 1.14
CA PHE A 32 -4.75 -14.34 1.08
C PHE A 32 -3.46 -14.55 0.28
N ALA A 33 -2.83 -15.71 0.41
CA ALA A 33 -1.62 -16.03 -0.33
C ALA A 33 -1.85 -16.35 -1.82
N SER A 34 -2.97 -16.99 -2.19
CA SER A 34 -3.18 -17.52 -3.54
C SER A 34 -4.28 -16.84 -4.36
N SER A 35 -5.16 -16.08 -3.69
CA SER A 35 -6.32 -15.35 -4.20
C SER A 35 -7.27 -16.12 -5.12
N SER A 36 -7.23 -17.45 -5.12
CA SER A 36 -8.08 -18.28 -5.98
C SER A 36 -9.31 -18.79 -5.24
N TYR A 37 -10.48 -18.22 -5.53
CA TYR A 37 -11.76 -18.77 -5.09
C TYR A 37 -12.09 -20.11 -5.80
N GLN A 38 -11.66 -20.28 -7.05
CA GLN A 38 -12.00 -21.45 -7.87
C GLN A 38 -11.30 -22.74 -7.41
N ARG A 39 -10.08 -22.65 -6.87
CA ARG A 39 -9.38 -23.83 -6.32
C ARG A 39 -10.09 -24.43 -5.10
N CYS A 40 -10.73 -23.60 -4.27
CA CYS A 40 -11.46 -24.03 -3.08
C CYS A 40 -12.74 -24.85 -3.36
N VAL A 41 -13.32 -24.77 -4.56
CA VAL A 41 -14.66 -25.33 -4.85
C VAL A 41 -14.61 -26.67 -5.60
N GLY A 42 -13.45 -27.07 -6.14
CA GLY A 42 -13.37 -28.33 -6.90
C GLY A 42 -12.00 -29.02 -7.03
N GLN A 43 -10.89 -28.42 -6.59
CA GLN A 43 -9.54 -28.98 -6.82
C GLN A 43 -8.62 -28.99 -5.60
N ASP A 44 -8.93 -28.30 -4.50
CA ASP A 44 -8.11 -28.30 -3.28
C ASP A 44 -8.49 -29.44 -2.34
N CYS A 45 -7.66 -30.49 -2.31
CA CYS A 45 -7.77 -31.65 -1.40
C CYS A 45 -7.62 -31.31 0.11
N PHE A 46 -7.44 -30.04 0.48
CA PHE A 46 -7.16 -29.60 1.85
C PHE A 46 -8.31 -28.87 2.55
N VAL A 47 -9.33 -28.35 1.83
CA VAL A 47 -10.49 -27.72 2.48
C VAL A 47 -11.74 -27.83 1.59
N ASN A 48 -12.64 -28.72 1.95
CA ASN A 48 -13.89 -28.96 1.23
C ASN A 48 -14.96 -27.93 1.66
N LEU A 49 -14.77 -26.67 1.28
CA LEU A 49 -15.65 -25.55 1.63
C LEU A 49 -16.31 -24.95 0.40
N SER A 50 -17.61 -24.68 0.48
CA SER A 50 -18.29 -23.93 -0.59
C SER A 50 -17.74 -22.50 -0.68
N GLN A 51 -17.93 -21.85 -1.84
CA GLN A 51 -17.56 -20.45 -2.04
C GLN A 51 -18.21 -19.52 -1.00
N SER A 52 -19.47 -19.79 -0.64
CA SER A 52 -20.19 -19.03 0.39
C SER A 52 -19.58 -19.19 1.78
N GLN A 53 -19.16 -20.41 2.14
CA GLN A 53 -18.48 -20.68 3.41
C GLN A 53 -17.11 -20.02 3.48
N ILE A 54 -16.36 -20.00 2.37
CA ILE A 54 -15.08 -19.30 2.28
C ILE A 54 -15.28 -17.79 2.44
N SER A 55 -16.28 -17.19 1.77
CA SER A 55 -16.58 -15.76 1.88
C SER A 55 -16.89 -15.33 3.33
N LEU A 56 -17.69 -16.14 4.04
CA LEU A 56 -17.98 -15.95 5.46
C LEU A 56 -16.73 -16.13 6.34
N ALA A 57 -15.95 -17.17 6.08
CA ALA A 57 -14.71 -17.43 6.82
C ALA A 57 -13.69 -16.31 6.65
N ILE A 58 -13.51 -15.79 5.43
CA ILE A 58 -12.60 -14.67 5.16
C ILE A 58 -13.02 -13.44 5.98
N THR A 59 -14.32 -13.11 5.97
CA THR A 59 -14.83 -11.95 6.69
C THR A 59 -14.61 -12.09 8.21
N GLU A 60 -14.92 -13.26 8.77
CA GLU A 60 -14.72 -13.49 10.21
C GLU A 60 -13.24 -13.53 10.60
N VAL A 61 -12.39 -14.24 9.84
CA VAL A 61 -10.97 -14.35 10.14
C VAL A 61 -10.27 -13.00 9.96
N ALA A 62 -10.63 -12.20 8.95
CA ALA A 62 -10.11 -10.84 8.79
C ALA A 62 -10.45 -9.97 10.00
N ALA A 63 -11.71 -10.00 10.45
CA ALA A 63 -12.13 -9.28 11.65
C ALA A 63 -11.38 -9.76 12.91
N ALA A 64 -11.17 -11.07 13.06
CA ALA A 64 -10.38 -11.64 14.16
C ALA A 64 -8.89 -11.27 14.10
N ILE A 65 -8.33 -11.04 12.91
CA ILE A 65 -6.95 -10.54 12.77
C ILE A 65 -6.89 -9.07 13.18
N GLU A 66 -7.89 -8.27 12.81
CA GLU A 66 -7.95 -6.84 13.13
C GLU A 66 -8.03 -6.51 14.62
N THR A 67 -8.50 -7.45 15.47
CA THR A 67 -8.45 -7.26 16.94
C THR A 67 -7.02 -7.10 17.45
N HIS A 68 -6.03 -7.56 16.69
CA HIS A 68 -4.60 -7.46 17.00
C HIS A 68 -3.90 -6.31 16.27
N LEU A 69 -4.65 -5.34 15.73
CA LEU A 69 -4.08 -4.20 15.02
C LEU A 69 -3.05 -3.44 15.88
N GLY A 70 -3.38 -3.18 17.15
CA GLY A 70 -2.49 -2.46 18.07
C GLY A 70 -1.22 -3.23 18.47
N ASP A 71 -1.23 -4.56 18.38
CA ASP A 71 -0.07 -5.40 18.72
C ASP A 71 0.99 -5.39 17.61
N PHE A 72 0.56 -5.19 16.37
CA PHE A 72 1.41 -5.34 15.18
C PHE A 72 1.59 -4.07 14.36
N ILE A 73 0.72 -3.06 14.52
CA ILE A 73 0.81 -1.80 13.79
C ILE A 73 0.80 -0.64 14.79
N GLY A 74 1.95 0.03 14.91
CA GLY A 74 2.08 1.27 15.65
C GLY A 74 1.65 2.45 14.79
N PHE A 75 0.53 3.08 15.13
CA PHE A 75 0.15 4.35 14.53
C PHE A 75 0.79 5.51 15.31
N PRO A 76 1.22 6.59 14.64
CA PRO A 76 1.72 7.78 15.32
C PRO A 76 0.68 8.30 16.31
N ASN A 77 1.11 8.73 17.48
CA ASN A 77 0.20 9.33 18.44
C ASN A 77 -0.34 10.69 17.92
N PRO A 78 -1.45 11.24 18.45
CA PRO A 78 -2.02 12.50 17.95
C PRO A 78 -1.05 13.70 17.98
N GLU A 79 -0.11 13.73 18.93
CA GLU A 79 0.89 14.79 19.04
C GLU A 79 1.97 14.66 17.95
N GLU A 80 2.46 13.44 17.70
CA GLU A 80 3.34 13.10 16.59
C GLU A 80 2.65 13.40 15.25
N TYR A 81 1.37 13.07 15.12
CA TYR A 81 0.60 13.37 13.91
C TYR A 81 0.50 14.89 13.69
N ALA A 82 0.25 15.66 14.75
CA ALA A 82 0.24 17.11 14.69
C ALA A 82 1.62 17.66 14.32
N ALA A 83 2.71 17.12 14.88
CA ALA A 83 4.08 17.52 14.57
C ALA A 83 4.45 17.19 13.11
N ILE A 84 4.07 16.01 12.62
CA ILE A 84 4.25 15.59 11.22
C ILE A 84 3.49 16.55 10.29
N LYS A 85 2.20 16.77 10.55
CA LYS A 85 1.36 17.69 9.78
C LYS A 85 1.91 19.12 9.79
N THR A 86 2.42 19.56 10.93
CA THR A 86 3.05 20.87 11.12
C THR A 86 4.36 20.95 10.32
N THR A 87 5.22 19.94 10.38
CA THR A 87 6.47 19.89 9.60
C THR A 87 6.20 19.98 8.10
N TYR A 88 5.19 19.28 7.60
CA TYR A 88 4.76 19.38 6.21
C TYR A 88 4.11 20.74 5.87
N ALA A 89 3.37 21.34 6.81
CA ALA A 89 2.71 22.62 6.60
C ALA A 89 3.65 23.85 6.75
N TYR A 90 4.70 23.75 7.56
CA TYR A 90 5.64 24.86 7.86
C TYR A 90 6.74 25.02 6.82
N HIS A 91 7.00 24.02 5.97
CA HIS A 91 7.82 24.23 4.79
C HIS A 91 7.03 25.10 3.80
N GLN A 92 7.24 26.42 3.86
CA GLN A 92 6.65 27.46 2.99
C GLN A 92 6.83 27.20 1.46
N LEU A 93 7.61 26.18 1.08
CA LEU A 93 7.81 25.65 -0.27
C LEU A 93 6.59 24.93 -0.86
N PHE A 94 5.63 24.49 -0.04
CA PHE A 94 4.54 23.62 -0.51
C PHE A 94 3.38 24.33 -1.22
N LYS A 95 3.29 25.67 -1.17
CA LYS A 95 2.16 26.40 -1.79
C LYS A 95 2.09 26.25 -3.31
N THR A 96 3.19 25.87 -3.97
CA THR A 96 3.29 25.60 -5.42
C THR A 96 3.16 24.11 -5.78
N CYS A 97 3.18 23.21 -4.80
CA CYS A 97 3.22 21.76 -5.00
C CYS A 97 1.84 21.09 -4.88
N TYR A 98 0.81 21.85 -4.49
CA TYR A 98 -0.58 21.39 -4.47
C TYR A 98 -1.21 21.66 -5.83
N SER A 99 -1.58 20.58 -6.54
CA SER A 99 -2.43 20.72 -7.71
C SER A 99 -3.75 21.40 -7.32
N PRO A 100 -4.26 22.37 -8.08
CA PRO A 100 -5.53 23.05 -7.78
C PRO A 100 -6.74 22.09 -7.77
N LEU A 101 -6.55 20.85 -8.24
CA LEU A 101 -7.58 19.82 -8.27
C LEU A 101 -7.63 18.97 -6.98
N GLN A 102 -6.52 18.80 -6.23
CA GLN A 102 -6.49 17.95 -5.03
C GLN A 102 -5.43 18.41 -4.00
N PRO A 103 -5.82 18.89 -2.80
CA PRO A 103 -4.91 19.42 -1.77
C PRO A 103 -4.09 18.35 -1.03
N TYR A 104 -4.28 17.07 -1.37
CA TYR A 104 -3.61 15.92 -0.76
C TYR A 104 -2.57 15.27 -1.68
N LEU A 105 -2.43 15.75 -2.92
CA LEU A 105 -1.42 15.27 -3.85
C LEU A 105 -0.22 16.20 -3.80
N ILE A 106 0.92 15.67 -3.35
CA ILE A 106 2.20 16.38 -3.32
C ILE A 106 2.89 16.11 -4.66
N THR A 107 3.14 17.17 -5.44
CA THR A 107 3.88 17.07 -6.70
C THR A 107 5.34 17.49 -6.50
N PRO A 108 6.32 16.72 -7.00
CA PRO A 108 7.72 17.15 -7.01
C PRO A 108 7.92 18.50 -7.69
N VAL A 109 8.89 19.28 -7.22
CA VAL A 109 9.26 20.56 -7.83
C VAL A 109 9.97 20.29 -9.16
N ARG A 110 9.63 21.03 -10.22
CA ARG A 110 10.23 20.86 -11.55
C ARG A 110 11.61 21.51 -11.62
N ASN A 111 12.60 20.80 -12.17
CA ASN A 111 13.98 21.26 -12.42
C ASN A 111 14.59 22.11 -11.28
N PRO A 112 14.60 21.62 -10.03
CA PRO A 112 15.24 22.36 -8.96
C PRO A 112 16.76 22.39 -9.19
N ALA A 113 17.37 23.56 -9.00
CA ALA A 113 18.83 23.65 -9.02
C ALA A 113 19.43 22.80 -7.88
N ASP A 114 20.62 22.26 -8.10
CA ASP A 114 21.28 21.40 -7.11
C ASP A 114 21.47 22.14 -5.77
N ASP A 115 21.33 21.38 -4.67
CA ASP A 115 21.41 21.87 -3.28
C ASP A 115 20.43 23.00 -2.89
N THR A 116 19.38 23.22 -3.69
CA THR A 116 18.26 24.06 -3.27
C THR A 116 17.37 23.34 -2.26
N PRO A 117 16.62 24.07 -1.41
CA PRO A 117 15.56 23.49 -0.58
C PRO A 117 14.56 22.62 -1.36
N GLU A 118 14.26 23.01 -2.59
CA GLU A 118 13.41 22.29 -3.54
C GLU A 118 14.02 20.97 -3.98
N HIS A 119 15.33 20.95 -4.29
CA HIS A 119 16.06 19.72 -4.62
C HIS A 119 16.06 18.75 -3.43
N ARG A 120 16.38 19.24 -2.23
CA ARG A 120 16.34 18.42 -1.00
C ARG A 120 14.94 17.88 -0.71
N PHE A 121 13.91 18.67 -0.97
CA PHE A 121 12.53 18.22 -0.88
C PHE A 121 12.24 17.08 -1.85
N ASN A 122 12.60 17.20 -3.13
CA ASN A 122 12.40 16.14 -4.11
C ASN A 122 13.13 14.84 -3.76
N VAL A 123 14.37 14.94 -3.26
CA VAL A 123 15.14 13.79 -2.77
C VAL A 123 14.40 13.09 -1.62
N ALA A 124 13.94 13.85 -0.63
CA ALA A 124 13.18 13.32 0.50
C ALA A 124 11.84 12.71 0.04
N HIS A 125 11.13 13.37 -0.87
CA HIS A 125 9.87 12.89 -1.44
C HIS A 125 10.05 11.58 -2.21
N ARG A 126 11.07 11.50 -3.07
CA ARG A 126 11.42 10.28 -3.81
C ARG A 126 11.77 9.13 -2.87
N SER A 127 12.57 9.40 -1.84
CA SER A 127 12.93 8.40 -0.82
C SER A 127 11.68 7.87 -0.08
N ALA A 128 10.79 8.76 0.34
CA ALA A 128 9.54 8.40 1.00
C ALA A 128 8.63 7.57 0.06
N ARG A 129 8.46 8.01 -1.19
CA ARG A 129 7.68 7.30 -2.22
C ARG A 129 8.23 5.89 -2.45
N SER A 130 9.55 5.77 -2.65
CA SER A 130 10.22 4.47 -2.84
C SER A 130 10.01 3.51 -1.66
N CYS A 131 10.05 4.02 -0.43
CA CYS A 131 9.76 3.23 0.77
C CYS A 131 8.31 2.71 0.77
N VAL A 132 7.34 3.57 0.43
CA VAL A 132 5.92 3.21 0.35
C VAL A 132 5.67 2.19 -0.75
N GLU A 133 6.18 2.42 -1.96
CA GLU A 133 6.04 1.51 -3.10
C GLU A 133 6.64 0.14 -2.81
N ARG A 134 7.83 0.11 -2.20
CA ARG A 134 8.46 -1.14 -1.77
C ARG A 134 7.61 -1.88 -0.74
N CYS A 135 7.05 -1.17 0.25
CA CYS A 135 6.14 -1.76 1.23
C CYS A 135 4.90 -2.38 0.55
N ILE A 136 4.30 -1.67 -0.39
CA ILE A 136 3.16 -2.16 -1.18
C ILE A 136 3.56 -3.39 -2.01
N GLY A 137 4.73 -3.36 -2.66
CA GLY A 137 5.27 -4.48 -3.43
C GLY A 137 5.46 -5.74 -2.57
N VAL A 138 6.03 -5.59 -1.37
CA VAL A 138 6.17 -6.70 -0.39
C VAL A 138 4.82 -7.31 -0.02
N LEU A 139 3.81 -6.46 0.24
CA LEU A 139 2.47 -6.92 0.57
C LEU A 139 1.81 -7.63 -0.62
N LYS A 140 1.92 -7.10 -1.84
CA LYS A 140 1.38 -7.72 -3.06
C LYS A 140 2.06 -9.05 -3.39
N ALA A 141 3.38 -9.13 -3.24
CA ALA A 141 4.16 -10.35 -3.47
C ALA A 141 3.75 -11.48 -2.49
N ARG A 142 3.61 -11.11 -1.21
CA ARG A 142 3.24 -12.06 -0.14
C ARG A 142 1.75 -12.42 -0.16
N PHE A 143 0.88 -11.47 -0.47
CA PHE A 143 -0.57 -11.62 -0.43
C PHE A 143 -1.19 -11.26 -1.79
N ARG A 144 -1.32 -12.29 -2.64
CA ARG A 144 -1.86 -12.17 -3.99
C ARG A 144 -3.33 -11.72 -4.03
N CYS A 145 -4.01 -11.60 -2.88
CA CYS A 145 -5.34 -10.98 -2.79
C CYS A 145 -5.30 -9.45 -2.99
N LEU A 146 -4.13 -8.81 -2.91
CA LEU A 146 -3.95 -7.36 -3.09
C LEU A 146 -3.60 -6.95 -4.53
N ILE A 147 -3.46 -7.90 -5.45
CA ILE A 147 -3.05 -7.64 -6.84
C ILE A 147 -4.25 -7.19 -7.70
N GLN A 148 -4.02 -6.19 -8.57
CA GLN A 148 -5.01 -5.49 -9.40
C GLN A 148 -5.70 -6.37 -10.46
N GLU A 149 -5.03 -7.36 -11.04
CA GLU A 149 -5.69 -8.35 -11.93
C GLU A 149 -6.83 -9.13 -11.24
N ARG A 150 -6.87 -9.04 -9.91
CA ARG A 150 -7.89 -9.65 -9.07
C ARG A 150 -8.46 -8.64 -8.10
N VAL A 151 -8.62 -7.37 -8.53
CA VAL A 151 -9.27 -6.31 -7.74
C VAL A 151 -10.42 -6.95 -6.99
N LEU A 152 -10.21 -7.02 -5.69
CA LEU A 152 -11.22 -7.31 -4.71
C LEU A 152 -12.39 -6.38 -5.06
N LYS A 153 -13.42 -6.86 -5.79
CA LYS A 153 -14.66 -6.13 -6.10
C LYS A 153 -15.49 -5.95 -4.81
N TYR A 154 -14.82 -5.49 -3.78
CA TYR A 154 -15.30 -5.33 -2.44
C TYR A 154 -15.43 -3.83 -2.18
N PRO A 155 -16.45 -3.42 -1.41
CA PRO A 155 -16.57 -2.04 -0.98
C PRO A 155 -15.29 -1.56 -0.29
N PRO A 156 -14.95 -0.26 -0.35
CA PRO A 156 -13.72 0.29 0.25
C PRO A 156 -13.49 -0.12 1.71
N VAL A 157 -14.55 -0.18 2.51
CA VAL A 157 -14.51 -0.63 3.91
C VAL A 157 -13.97 -2.06 4.02
N LYS A 158 -14.42 -2.96 3.16
CA LYS A 158 -14.01 -4.37 3.16
C LYS A 158 -12.64 -4.57 2.52
N ALA A 159 -12.28 -3.78 1.51
CA ALA A 159 -10.92 -3.75 0.98
C ALA A 159 -9.92 -3.28 2.05
N GLY A 160 -10.23 -2.21 2.78
CA GLY A 160 -9.42 -1.72 3.90
C GLY A 160 -9.24 -2.75 5.01
N SER A 161 -10.27 -3.56 5.28
CA SER A 161 -10.18 -4.69 6.21
C SER A 161 -9.10 -5.70 5.79
N PHE A 162 -9.07 -6.07 4.50
CA PHE A 162 -8.08 -7.03 4.01
C PHE A 162 -6.66 -6.45 3.97
N ILE A 163 -6.52 -5.17 3.63
CA ILE A 163 -5.23 -4.46 3.69
C ILE A 163 -4.69 -4.49 5.12
N LYS A 164 -5.52 -4.13 6.13
CA LYS A 164 -5.14 -4.21 7.55
C LYS A 164 -4.75 -5.62 7.95
N ALA A 165 -5.56 -6.63 7.60
CA ALA A 165 -5.26 -8.02 7.93
C ALA A 165 -3.93 -8.49 7.31
N CYS A 166 -3.65 -8.11 6.06
CA CYS A 166 -2.39 -8.44 5.38
C CYS A 166 -1.19 -7.75 6.06
N ALA A 167 -1.31 -6.48 6.46
CA ALA A 167 -0.27 -5.76 7.17
C ALA A 167 0.02 -6.37 8.55
N ILE A 168 -1.03 -6.71 9.32
CA ILE A 168 -0.90 -7.40 10.61
C ILE A 168 -0.20 -8.75 10.43
N LEU A 169 -0.64 -9.55 9.45
CA LEU A 169 -0.04 -10.84 9.16
C LEU A 169 1.43 -10.69 8.71
N HIS A 170 1.74 -9.67 7.90
CA HIS A 170 3.12 -9.38 7.51
C HIS A 170 4.00 -9.14 8.74
N ASN A 171 3.58 -8.24 9.64
CA ASN A 171 4.33 -7.91 10.84
C ASN A 171 4.42 -9.10 11.81
N PHE A 172 3.37 -9.91 11.92
CA PHE A 172 3.38 -11.17 12.66
C PHE A 172 4.45 -12.14 12.14
N MET A 173 4.63 -12.22 10.82
CA MET A 173 5.64 -13.06 10.17
C MET A 173 7.05 -12.48 10.35
N VAL A 174 7.22 -11.17 10.24
CA VAL A 174 8.49 -10.46 10.47
C VAL A 174 8.97 -10.67 11.90
N ALA A 175 8.08 -10.54 12.90
CA ALA A 175 8.38 -10.80 14.30
C ALA A 175 8.85 -12.25 14.59
N ARG A 176 8.64 -13.17 13.63
CA ARG A 176 9.06 -14.59 13.69
C ARG A 176 10.21 -14.91 12.75
N ASN A 177 10.88 -13.88 12.22
CA ASN A 177 12.01 -14.01 11.29
C ASN A 177 11.67 -14.86 10.06
N LEU A 178 10.42 -14.80 9.57
CA LEU A 178 10.07 -15.45 8.32
C LEU A 178 10.60 -14.63 7.14
N PRO A 179 11.17 -15.27 6.12
CA PRO A 179 11.84 -14.59 5.02
C PRO A 179 10.87 -13.69 4.27
N LEU A 180 11.37 -12.52 3.86
CA LEU A 180 10.66 -11.66 2.92
C LEU A 180 10.54 -12.36 1.56
N PRO A 181 9.53 -11.98 0.74
CA PRO A 181 9.50 -12.40 -0.66
C PRO A 181 10.83 -12.04 -1.35
N PRO A 182 11.27 -12.85 -2.33
CA PRO A 182 12.44 -12.53 -3.13
C PRO A 182 12.32 -11.14 -3.78
N GLU A 183 13.46 -10.47 -3.94
CA GLU A 183 13.50 -9.10 -4.50
C GLU A 183 12.80 -8.99 -5.85
N HIS A 184 13.00 -9.96 -6.75
CA HIS A 184 12.38 -9.96 -8.07
C HIS A 184 10.84 -9.98 -8.01
N GLU A 185 10.24 -10.74 -7.09
CA GLU A 185 8.78 -10.78 -6.90
C GLU A 185 8.24 -9.46 -6.35
N ILE A 186 9.04 -8.73 -5.56
CA ILE A 186 8.66 -7.40 -5.05
C ILE A 186 8.66 -6.40 -6.19
N LEU A 187 9.72 -6.40 -7.01
CA LEU A 187 9.90 -5.48 -8.13
C LEU A 187 8.83 -5.66 -9.21
N GLU A 188 8.40 -6.90 -9.48
CA GLU A 188 7.26 -7.21 -10.38
C GLU A 188 5.94 -6.52 -9.96
N HIS A 189 5.83 -6.08 -8.71
CA HIS A 189 4.62 -5.48 -8.15
C HIS A 189 4.75 -4.00 -7.79
N MET A 190 5.95 -3.42 -7.97
CA MET A 190 6.20 -2.00 -7.75
C MET A 190 5.74 -1.13 -8.92
N HIS A 191 5.71 -1.69 -10.14
CA HIS A 191 5.27 -0.96 -11.34
C HIS A 191 3.76 -1.18 -11.54
N ASP A 192 2.95 -0.16 -11.22
CA ASP A 192 1.53 -0.16 -11.61
C ASP A 192 1.48 0.18 -13.10
N PRO A 193 0.88 -0.66 -13.97
CA PRO A 193 0.77 -0.37 -15.39
C PRO A 193 -0.03 0.91 -15.72
N GLY A 194 -0.64 1.57 -14.72
CA GLY A 194 -1.25 2.90 -14.84
C GLY A 194 -0.36 4.08 -14.42
N ASP A 195 0.76 3.83 -13.74
CA ASP A 195 1.79 4.86 -13.48
C ASP A 195 2.74 4.87 -14.68
N ASN A 196 2.36 5.63 -15.72
CA ASN A 196 3.35 6.01 -16.72
C ASN A 196 4.37 6.90 -15.99
N ASP A 197 5.55 6.36 -15.73
CA ASP A 197 6.75 7.14 -15.37
C ASP A 197 7.10 8.20 -16.45
N ASP A 198 6.33 8.27 -17.55
CA ASP A 198 6.36 9.34 -18.55
C ASP A 198 5.99 10.72 -17.98
N ASP A 199 5.37 10.82 -16.80
CA ASP A 199 5.17 12.12 -16.11
C ASP A 199 6.47 12.63 -15.43
N ASP A 200 7.47 11.76 -15.26
CA ASP A 200 8.86 12.11 -14.90
C ASP A 200 9.75 12.32 -16.16
N LEU A 201 9.23 12.06 -17.36
CA LEU A 201 9.80 12.35 -18.68
C LEU A 201 8.92 13.37 -19.44
N LEU A 202 8.49 14.45 -18.76
CA LEU A 202 7.78 15.53 -19.42
C LEU A 202 8.74 16.30 -20.36
N PRO A 203 8.30 16.65 -21.58
CA PRO A 203 9.15 17.06 -22.69
C PRO A 203 10.04 18.23 -22.28
N GLU A 204 11.33 18.17 -22.65
CA GLU A 204 12.23 19.31 -22.60
C GLU A 204 11.49 20.51 -23.19
N GLN A 205 11.07 21.45 -22.34
CA GLN A 205 10.57 22.72 -22.86
C GLN A 205 11.75 23.34 -23.61
N PRO A 206 11.61 23.63 -24.92
CA PRO A 206 12.70 24.20 -25.67
C PRO A 206 13.12 25.51 -25.00
N PRO A 207 14.42 25.81 -24.96
CA PRO A 207 14.91 26.97 -24.26
C PRO A 207 14.41 28.24 -24.94
N ASN A 208 13.84 29.12 -24.12
CA ASN A 208 13.64 30.57 -24.34
C ASN A 208 12.43 31.03 -25.18
N GLU A 209 11.36 31.40 -24.49
CA GLU A 209 10.51 32.53 -24.92
C GLU A 209 10.54 33.73 -23.95
N ALA A 210 11.00 33.54 -22.71
CA ALA A 210 11.08 34.63 -21.73
C ALA A 210 12.30 35.58 -21.88
N ARG A 211 13.17 35.35 -22.87
CA ARG A 211 14.35 36.21 -23.15
C ARG A 211 14.14 37.22 -24.29
N MET A 212 12.94 37.32 -24.87
CA MET A 212 12.66 38.17 -26.04
C MET A 212 11.92 39.48 -25.73
N ILE A 213 11.71 39.88 -24.46
CA ILE A 213 10.98 41.13 -24.16
C ILE A 213 11.82 42.21 -23.45
N ASN A 214 12.99 41.91 -22.88
CA ASN A 214 13.75 42.91 -22.10
C ASN A 214 15.12 43.33 -22.68
N VAL A 215 15.44 43.00 -23.93
CA VAL A 215 16.68 43.49 -24.59
C VAL A 215 16.39 44.49 -25.73
N ALA A 216 15.14 44.63 -26.18
CA ALA A 216 14.79 45.56 -27.27
C ALA A 216 14.38 46.98 -26.81
N LEU A 217 14.36 47.28 -25.51
CA LEU A 217 13.93 48.59 -24.98
C LEU A 217 14.99 49.36 -24.17
N GLN A 218 16.26 48.94 -24.21
CA GLN A 218 17.37 49.69 -23.60
C GLN A 218 18.37 50.29 -24.61
N ASN A 219 18.08 50.22 -25.91
CA ASN A 219 18.86 50.89 -26.96
C ASN A 219 17.95 51.68 -27.91
N GLN A 220 17.22 52.66 -27.37
CA GLN A 220 16.87 53.85 -28.15
C GLN A 220 17.11 55.07 -27.26
N SER A 221 18.22 55.74 -27.58
CA SER A 221 18.52 57.14 -27.32
C SER A 221 17.40 58.06 -27.78
#